data_AF-A0A8S1B5V1-F1
#
_entry.id   AF-A0A8S1B5V1-F1
#
_cell.length_a   1.000
_cell.length_b   1.000
_cell.length_c   1.000
_cell.angle_alpha   90.00
_cell.angle_beta   90.00
_cell.angle_gamma   90.00
#
_symmetry.space_group_name_H-M   'P 1'
#
loop_
_entity.id
_entity.type
_entity.pdbx_description
1 polymer ?
#
loop_
_entity_poly.entity_id
_entity_poly.type
_entity_poly.pdbx_seq_one_letter_code
_entity_poly.pdbx_strand_id
1 'polypeptide(L)'
;MSTTHCAIENCRTTILNKTPGISFHPCPRSPEMRNKWLKVLKNKCSMLDWAKSRICSKHFELKYFDAQRRLRNNAIPTLFAPAIQKVSARSSYSQDHTKTRVDRLLNKLTQAELTADIKNSITKHKEPVNLDDFITDDLKCKPDAPNDAHLWLMVKKQEHLNNRLMDLVVQTKKHVEILQNNMEEAKNSKIENERTMESLKYIVKCLQEKHATLEEQIEILTAVETR
;
A
#
# COMPACT_ATOMS: atom_id res chain seq x y z
N MET A 1 -26.86 16.18 23.46
CA MET A 1 -26.08 16.21 22.20
C MET A 1 -25.86 14.77 21.76
N SER A 2 -26.69 14.27 20.83
CA SER A 2 -26.67 12.85 20.43
C SER A 2 -25.40 12.52 19.64
N THR A 3 -24.46 11.84 20.28
CA THR A 3 -23.21 11.39 19.67
C THR A 3 -23.50 10.35 18.59
N THR A 4 -23.53 10.78 17.33
CA THR A 4 -23.71 9.85 16.22
C THR A 4 -22.43 9.03 16.08
N HIS A 5 -22.53 7.75 16.39
CA HIS A 5 -21.47 6.76 16.27
C HIS A 5 -21.85 5.74 15.20
N CYS A 6 -20.85 5.07 14.64
CA CYS A 6 -21.10 3.95 13.73
C CYS A 6 -21.84 2.84 14.47
N ALA A 7 -22.91 2.29 13.86
CA ALA A 7 -23.71 1.25 14.49
C ALA A 7 -23.02 -0.13 14.60
N ILE A 8 -21.83 -0.29 14.01
CA ILE A 8 -21.04 -1.53 14.06
C ILE A 8 -20.28 -1.59 15.38
N GLU A 9 -20.44 -2.69 16.12
CA GLU A 9 -19.89 -2.87 17.48
C GLU A 9 -18.38 -2.64 17.57
N ASN A 10 -17.65 -3.08 16.55
CA ASN A 10 -16.19 -2.97 16.49
C ASN A 10 -15.71 -1.64 15.88
N CYS A 11 -16.61 -0.69 15.60
CA CYS A 11 -16.27 0.58 14.99
C CYS A 11 -16.40 1.74 15.98
N ARG A 12 -15.27 2.22 16.49
CA ARG A 12 -15.20 3.41 17.36
C ARG A 12 -15.25 4.73 16.61
N THR A 13 -15.66 4.73 15.33
CA THR A 13 -15.73 5.95 14.52
C THR A 13 -16.95 6.75 14.95
N THR A 14 -16.69 7.90 15.56
CA THR A 14 -17.70 8.90 15.95
C THR A 14 -17.54 10.15 15.10
N ILE A 15 -18.52 11.06 15.11
CA ILE A 15 -18.36 12.37 14.45
C ILE A 15 -17.10 13.12 14.91
N LEU A 16 -16.71 12.93 16.18
CA LEU A 16 -15.56 13.59 16.80
C LEU A 16 -14.21 12.94 16.42
N ASN A 17 -14.20 11.63 16.14
CA ASN A 17 -13.00 10.84 15.87
C ASN A 17 -12.96 10.29 14.43
N LYS A 18 -13.54 11.02 13.48
CA LYS A 18 -13.53 10.65 12.06
C LYS A 18 -12.24 11.18 11.40
N THR A 19 -11.57 10.35 10.61
CA THR A 19 -10.49 10.85 9.75
C THR A 19 -11.09 11.74 8.64
N PRO A 20 -10.34 12.74 8.14
CA PRO A 20 -10.80 13.57 7.03
C PRO A 20 -11.24 12.71 5.85
N GLY A 21 -12.45 12.95 5.34
CA GLY A 21 -13.04 12.18 4.23
C GLY A 21 -13.97 11.01 4.60
N ILE A 22 -14.20 10.75 5.89
CA ILE A 22 -15.22 9.77 6.31
C ILE A 22 -16.59 10.42 6.46
N SER A 23 -17.59 9.81 5.82
CA SER A 23 -19.01 10.18 5.92
C SER A 23 -19.82 9.06 6.58
N PHE A 24 -20.99 9.41 7.13
CA PHE A 24 -21.92 8.46 7.76
C PHE A 24 -23.13 8.28 6.86
N HIS A 25 -23.43 7.03 6.51
CA HIS A 25 -24.52 6.68 5.61
C HIS A 25 -25.68 6.04 6.38
N PRO A 26 -26.93 6.47 6.13
CA PRO A 26 -28.10 5.84 6.73
C PRO A 26 -28.33 4.45 6.15
N CYS A 27 -29.09 3.63 6.87
CA CYS A 27 -29.50 2.33 6.37
C CYS A 27 -30.43 2.45 5.14
N PRO A 28 -30.43 1.45 4.24
CA PRO A 28 -31.26 1.49 3.04
C PRO A 28 -32.75 1.48 3.38
N ARG A 29 -33.54 2.20 2.56
CA ARG A 29 -35.01 2.24 2.69
C ARG A 29 -35.70 1.04 2.03
N SER A 30 -35.09 0.46 0.99
CA SER A 30 -35.69 -0.66 0.26
C SER A 30 -35.63 -1.97 1.08
N PRO A 31 -36.73 -2.74 1.14
CA PRO A 31 -36.81 -3.97 1.93
C PRO A 31 -35.82 -5.04 1.45
N GLU A 32 -35.54 -5.12 0.16
CA GLU A 32 -34.56 -6.04 -0.42
C GLU A 32 -33.13 -5.76 0.08
N MET A 33 -32.73 -4.49 0.11
CA MET A 33 -31.40 -4.10 0.59
C MET A 33 -31.30 -4.23 2.11
N ARG A 34 -32.39 -4.00 2.85
CA ARG A 34 -32.43 -4.30 4.29
C ARG A 34 -32.17 -5.77 4.56
N ASN A 35 -32.77 -6.68 3.80
CA ASN A 35 -32.49 -8.12 3.95
C ASN A 35 -31.02 -8.47 3.67
N LYS A 36 -30.41 -7.86 2.66
CA LYS A 36 -28.97 -8.03 2.38
C LYS A 36 -28.10 -7.48 3.51
N TRP A 37 -28.40 -6.29 4.01
CA TRP A 37 -27.68 -5.68 5.14
C TRP A 37 -27.86 -6.47 6.43
N LEU A 38 -29.07 -6.95 6.71
CA LEU A 38 -29.37 -7.78 7.89
C LEU A 38 -28.51 -9.04 7.90
N LYS A 39 -28.39 -9.75 6.77
CA LYS A 39 -27.53 -10.95 6.68
C LYS A 39 -26.09 -10.67 7.07
N VAL A 40 -25.57 -9.50 6.70
CA VAL A 40 -24.17 -9.14 6.95
C VAL A 40 -23.99 -8.55 8.37
N LEU A 41 -24.96 -7.79 8.85
CA LEU A 41 -24.91 -7.09 10.13
C LEU A 41 -25.37 -7.95 11.32
N LYS A 42 -26.05 -9.08 11.09
CA LYS A 42 -26.61 -9.97 12.14
C LYS A 42 -25.59 -10.37 13.21
N ASN A 43 -24.33 -10.52 12.83
CA ASN A 43 -23.25 -10.93 13.74
C ASN A 43 -22.30 -9.78 14.12
N LYS A 44 -22.66 -8.53 13.78
CA LYS A 44 -21.78 -7.34 13.91
C LYS A 44 -22.46 -6.14 14.58
N CYS A 45 -23.76 -6.21 14.84
CA CYS A 45 -24.57 -5.18 15.46
C CYS A 45 -25.60 -5.81 16.40
N SER A 46 -25.46 -5.64 17.72
CA SER A 46 -26.43 -6.10 18.71
C SER A 46 -27.74 -5.31 18.66
N MET A 47 -27.70 -4.02 18.27
CA MET A 47 -28.88 -3.16 18.16
C MET A 47 -28.78 -2.24 16.94
N LEU A 48 -29.37 -2.67 15.81
CA LEU A 48 -29.47 -1.86 14.60
C LEU A 48 -30.86 -1.23 14.49
N ASP A 49 -30.96 0.09 14.70
CA ASP A 49 -32.16 0.87 14.44
C ASP A 49 -32.12 1.37 12.98
N TRP A 50 -32.93 0.77 12.09
CA TRP A 50 -32.96 1.12 10.67
C TRP A 50 -33.24 2.60 10.38
N ALA A 51 -33.86 3.34 11.30
CA ALA A 51 -34.18 4.76 11.14
C ALA A 51 -33.08 5.70 11.67
N LYS A 52 -32.37 5.30 12.73
CA LYS A 52 -31.40 6.17 13.43
C LYS A 52 -29.95 5.73 13.27
N SER A 53 -29.71 4.44 13.06
CA SER A 53 -28.37 3.88 12.89
C SER A 53 -27.75 4.32 11.58
N ARG A 54 -26.48 4.73 11.67
CA ARG A 54 -25.65 5.10 10.53
C ARG A 54 -24.37 4.28 10.55
N ILE A 55 -23.88 3.94 9.36
CA ILE A 55 -22.64 3.21 9.16
C ILE A 55 -21.63 4.14 8.48
N CYS A 56 -20.39 4.18 8.96
CA CYS A 56 -19.37 5.03 8.36
C CYS A 56 -18.83 4.46 7.04
N SER A 57 -18.29 5.32 6.18
CA SER A 57 -17.77 4.97 4.85
C SER A 57 -16.67 3.90 4.86
N LYS A 58 -15.96 3.70 5.99
CA LYS A 58 -14.97 2.63 6.18
C LYS A 58 -15.50 1.22 5.94
N HIS A 59 -16.81 1.02 6.09
CA HIS A 59 -17.42 -0.29 5.97
C HIS A 59 -17.84 -0.66 4.56
N PHE A 60 -17.67 0.25 3.60
CA PHE A 60 -18.05 0.07 2.21
C PHE A 60 -16.81 0.08 1.31
N GLU A 61 -16.76 -0.82 0.35
CA GLU A 61 -15.72 -0.78 -0.69
C GLU A 61 -15.84 0.49 -1.56
N LEU A 62 -14.69 1.00 -2.02
CA LEU A 62 -14.62 2.21 -2.84
C LEU A 62 -15.44 2.11 -4.14
N LYS A 63 -15.64 0.89 -4.67
CA LYS A 63 -16.47 0.63 -5.87
C LYS A 63 -17.94 1.05 -5.72
N TYR A 64 -18.41 1.21 -4.48
CA TYR A 64 -19.79 1.61 -4.18
C TYR A 64 -19.97 3.12 -4.00
N PHE A 65 -18.91 3.91 -4.19
CA PHE A 65 -18.96 5.37 -4.12
C PHE A 65 -18.94 5.97 -5.53
N ASP A 66 -19.79 6.98 -5.74
CA ASP A 66 -19.76 7.80 -6.95
C ASP A 66 -18.67 8.87 -6.89
N ALA A 67 -18.42 9.58 -8.01
CA ALA A 67 -17.40 10.63 -8.12
C ALA A 67 -17.57 11.76 -7.07
N GLN A 68 -18.79 11.95 -6.57
CA GLN A 68 -19.16 12.91 -5.52
C GLN A 68 -19.12 12.28 -4.10
N ARG A 69 -18.50 11.12 -3.92
CA ARG A 69 -18.38 10.38 -2.64
C ARG A 69 -19.72 10.04 -1.97
N ARG A 70 -20.79 9.94 -2.76
CA ARG A 70 -22.10 9.46 -2.30
C ARG A 70 -22.15 7.94 -2.44
N LEU A 71 -22.70 7.28 -1.43
CA LEU A 71 -22.86 5.83 -1.41
C LEU A 71 -24.02 5.43 -2.34
N ARG A 72 -23.77 4.51 -3.27
CA ARG A 72 -24.80 3.97 -4.17
C ARG A 72 -25.90 3.25 -3.39
N ASN A 73 -27.13 3.28 -3.91
CA ASN A 73 -28.29 2.61 -3.29
C ASN A 73 -28.11 1.08 -3.16
N ASN A 74 -27.23 0.49 -3.98
CA ASN A 74 -26.96 -0.95 -4.00
C ASN A 74 -25.73 -1.33 -3.15
N ALA A 75 -25.16 -0.39 -2.41
CA ALA A 75 -24.00 -0.63 -1.58
C ALA A 75 -24.35 -1.53 -0.39
N ILE A 76 -23.47 -2.48 -0.11
CA ILE A 76 -23.52 -3.33 1.08
C ILE A 76 -22.25 -3.12 1.89
N PRO A 77 -22.33 -3.04 3.23
CA PRO A 77 -21.14 -2.95 4.06
C PRO A 77 -20.43 -4.30 3.99
N THR A 78 -19.26 -4.37 3.36
CA THR A 78 -18.47 -5.60 3.21
C THR A 78 -17.21 -5.58 4.07
N LEU A 79 -16.80 -4.40 4.55
CA LEU A 79 -15.55 -4.21 5.27
C LEU A 79 -15.82 -4.11 6.78
N PHE A 80 -15.60 -5.18 7.54
CA PHE A 80 -15.67 -5.16 9.00
C PHE A 80 -14.26 -5.34 9.55
N ALA A 81 -13.75 -4.35 10.28
CA ALA A 81 -12.50 -4.52 10.99
C ALA A 81 -12.67 -5.68 12.00
N PRO A 82 -11.79 -6.69 12.01
CA PRO A 82 -11.79 -7.71 13.05
C PRO A 82 -11.62 -7.02 14.41
N ALA A 83 -12.29 -7.51 15.44
CA ALA A 83 -12.11 -7.01 16.80
C ALA A 83 -10.61 -7.06 17.13
N ILE A 84 -10.00 -5.90 17.27
CA ILE A 84 -8.59 -5.77 17.64
C ILE A 84 -8.50 -6.19 19.11
N GLN A 85 -8.21 -7.47 19.38
CA GLN A 85 -7.39 -7.78 20.53
C GLN A 85 -6.07 -7.03 20.30
N LYS A 86 -5.66 -6.20 21.27
CA LYS A 86 -4.45 -5.39 21.17
C LYS A 86 -3.24 -6.30 20.93
N VAL A 87 -2.88 -6.52 19.68
CA VAL A 87 -1.59 -7.07 19.30
C VAL A 87 -0.87 -5.97 18.54
N SER A 88 0.27 -5.58 19.11
CA SER A 88 1.15 -4.53 18.63
C SER A 88 1.48 -4.69 17.15
N ALA A 89 1.66 -3.55 16.50
CA ALA A 89 1.89 -3.37 15.07
C ALA A 89 2.78 -4.43 14.41
N ARG A 90 2.22 -5.17 13.45
CA ARG A 90 2.84 -5.39 12.14
C ARG A 90 1.84 -5.97 11.15
N SER A 91 1.87 -5.40 9.97
CA SER A 91 1.17 -5.78 8.75
C SER A 91 1.12 -7.29 8.51
N SER A 92 -0.06 -7.85 8.31
CA SER A 92 -0.23 -9.07 7.52
C SER A 92 -1.61 -9.08 6.89
N TYR A 93 -1.61 -9.12 5.57
CA TYR A 93 -2.75 -9.48 4.73
C TYR A 93 -3.35 -10.80 5.24
N SER A 94 -4.67 -10.86 5.23
CA SER A 94 -5.51 -11.95 5.72
C SER A 94 -5.12 -13.35 5.22
N GLN A 95 -4.71 -14.21 6.15
CA GLN A 95 -4.97 -15.66 6.10
C GLN A 95 -5.00 -16.17 7.55
N ASP A 96 -6.16 -16.13 8.17
CA ASP A 96 -6.43 -16.87 9.40
C ASP A 96 -7.41 -18.00 9.05
N HIS A 97 -6.82 -19.13 8.66
CA HIS A 97 -7.38 -20.45 8.87
C HIS A 97 -6.21 -21.37 9.25
N THR A 98 -6.10 -21.66 10.55
CA THR A 98 -5.32 -22.74 11.15
C THR A 98 -3.87 -22.88 10.64
N LYS A 99 -2.92 -22.16 11.24
CA LYS A 99 -1.50 -22.51 11.09
C LYS A 99 -1.32 -23.99 11.45
N THR A 100 -0.97 -24.80 10.45
CA THR A 100 -0.75 -26.22 10.60
C THR A 100 0.41 -26.47 11.56
N ARG A 101 0.57 -27.71 12.04
CA ARG A 101 1.77 -28.09 12.80
C ARG A 101 3.03 -27.76 12.00
N VAL A 102 3.00 -27.92 10.66
CA VAL A 102 4.11 -27.62 9.76
C VAL A 102 4.43 -26.13 9.76
N ASP A 103 3.42 -25.26 9.61
CA ASP A 103 3.63 -23.80 9.63
C ASP A 103 4.25 -23.32 10.94
N ARG A 104 3.84 -23.91 12.07
CA ARG A 104 4.41 -23.58 13.38
C ARG A 104 5.87 -24.02 13.51
N LEU A 105 6.27 -25.11 12.85
CA LEU A 105 7.66 -25.58 12.85
C LEU A 105 8.52 -24.75 11.89
N LEU A 106 8.01 -24.43 10.70
CA LEU A 106 8.70 -23.57 9.74
C LEU A 106 9.00 -22.18 10.33
N ASN A 107 8.05 -21.61 11.07
CA ASN A 107 8.24 -20.31 11.74
C ASN A 107 9.29 -20.33 12.87
N LYS A 108 9.69 -21.50 13.36
CA LYS A 108 10.74 -21.62 14.40
C LYS A 108 12.15 -21.71 13.80
N LEU A 109 12.25 -22.05 12.51
CA LEU A 109 13.52 -22.18 11.82
C LEU A 109 13.94 -20.82 11.24
N THR A 110 15.22 -20.52 11.33
CA THR A 110 15.81 -19.36 10.68
C THR A 110 15.88 -19.56 9.16
N GLN A 111 15.98 -18.45 8.43
CA GLN A 111 16.18 -18.49 6.97
C GLN A 111 17.42 -19.31 6.59
N ALA A 112 18.51 -19.21 7.36
CA ALA A 112 19.75 -19.92 7.09
C ALA A 112 19.58 -21.44 7.28
N GLU A 113 18.92 -21.86 8.36
CA GLU A 113 18.63 -23.28 8.62
C GLU A 113 17.75 -23.88 7.53
N LEU A 114 16.66 -23.19 7.16
CA LEU A 114 15.77 -23.63 6.08
C LEU A 114 16.51 -23.75 4.75
N THR A 115 17.32 -22.74 4.40
CA THR A 115 18.05 -22.74 3.13
C THR A 115 19.10 -23.86 3.09
N ALA A 116 19.79 -24.11 4.21
CA ALA A 116 20.77 -25.19 4.31
C ALA A 116 20.11 -26.57 4.21
N ASP A 117 18.98 -26.78 4.88
CA ASP A 117 18.23 -28.03 4.84
C ASP A 117 17.65 -28.33 3.45
N ILE A 118 17.05 -27.30 2.81
CA ILE A 118 16.57 -27.40 1.42
C ILE A 118 17.74 -27.74 0.48
N LYS A 119 18.88 -27.06 0.60
CA LYS A 119 20.05 -27.31 -0.25
C LYS A 119 20.58 -28.74 -0.06
N ASN A 120 20.66 -29.23 1.17
CA ASN A 120 21.11 -30.58 1.49
C ASN A 120 20.10 -31.65 1.02
N SER A 121 18.81 -31.33 1.03
CA SER A 121 17.77 -32.21 0.50
C SER A 121 17.80 -32.27 -1.02
N ILE A 122 17.96 -31.13 -1.69
CA ILE A 122 18.07 -31.05 -3.16
C ILE A 122 19.31 -31.78 -3.66
N THR A 123 20.47 -31.66 -3.00
CA THR A 123 21.69 -32.37 -3.43
C THR A 123 21.59 -33.90 -3.31
N LYS A 124 20.67 -34.40 -2.49
CA LYS A 124 20.38 -35.84 -2.36
C LYS A 124 19.42 -36.34 -3.44
N HIS A 125 18.56 -35.47 -3.99
CA HIS A 125 17.70 -35.80 -5.13
C HIS A 125 18.50 -35.75 -6.44
N LYS A 126 19.13 -36.87 -6.79
CA LYS A 126 19.79 -37.04 -8.09
C LYS A 126 18.75 -37.06 -9.21
N GLU A 127 19.15 -36.57 -10.38
CA GLU A 127 18.34 -36.65 -11.60
C GLU A 127 17.97 -38.11 -11.90
N PRO A 128 16.67 -38.42 -12.07
CA PRO A 128 16.24 -39.77 -12.41
C PRO A 128 16.86 -40.23 -13.72
N VAL A 129 17.30 -41.48 -13.78
CA VAL A 129 17.80 -42.09 -15.02
C VAL A 129 16.63 -42.14 -16.01
N ASN A 130 16.86 -41.69 -17.25
CA ASN A 130 15.86 -41.60 -18.33
C ASN A 130 14.74 -40.57 -18.08
N LEU A 131 15.04 -39.48 -17.37
CA LEU A 131 14.05 -38.41 -17.12
C LEU A 131 13.42 -37.87 -18.41
N ASP A 132 14.21 -37.71 -19.48
CA ASP A 132 13.75 -37.21 -20.78
C ASP A 132 12.68 -38.12 -21.41
N ASP A 133 12.76 -39.44 -21.18
CA ASP A 133 11.76 -40.39 -21.69
C ASP A 133 10.39 -40.19 -21.03
N PHE A 134 10.37 -39.59 -19.84
CA PHE A 134 9.18 -39.34 -19.03
C PHE A 134 8.65 -37.91 -19.16
N ILE A 135 9.36 -37.01 -19.85
CA ILE A 135 8.96 -35.62 -20.04
C ILE A 135 8.40 -35.43 -21.46
N THR A 136 7.32 -34.66 -21.56
CA THR A 136 6.72 -34.23 -22.83
C THR A 136 7.28 -32.88 -23.25
N ASP A 137 7.16 -32.52 -24.54
CA ASP A 137 7.62 -31.23 -25.08
C ASP A 137 7.00 -30.01 -24.38
N ASP A 138 5.81 -30.19 -23.78
CA ASP A 138 5.14 -29.18 -22.94
C ASP A 138 5.72 -29.07 -21.51
N LEU A 139 6.87 -29.71 -21.25
CA LEU A 139 7.52 -29.80 -19.96
C LEU A 139 6.59 -30.38 -18.88
N LYS A 140 5.82 -31.41 -19.20
CA LYS A 140 4.99 -32.17 -18.24
C LYS A 140 5.48 -33.62 -18.15
N CYS A 141 5.39 -34.21 -16.96
CA CYS A 141 5.61 -35.64 -16.80
C CYS A 141 4.47 -36.43 -17.45
N LYS A 142 4.80 -37.54 -18.10
CA LYS A 142 3.83 -38.53 -18.56
C LYS A 142 3.15 -39.20 -17.34
N PRO A 143 1.89 -39.65 -17.46
CA PRO A 143 1.13 -40.22 -16.34
C PRO A 143 1.69 -41.55 -15.81
N ASP A 144 2.52 -42.25 -16.60
CA ASP A 144 3.24 -43.47 -16.26
C ASP A 144 4.61 -43.22 -15.60
N ALA A 145 5.04 -41.95 -15.50
CA ALA A 145 6.33 -41.61 -14.94
C ALA A 145 6.40 -41.86 -13.43
N PRO A 146 7.56 -42.29 -12.89
CA PRO A 146 7.74 -42.50 -11.47
C PRO A 146 7.52 -41.20 -10.67
N ASN A 147 7.10 -41.33 -9.41
CA ASN A 147 6.90 -40.18 -8.52
C ASN A 147 8.18 -39.34 -8.35
N ASP A 148 9.34 -39.97 -8.41
CA ASP A 148 10.64 -39.29 -8.32
C ASP A 148 10.87 -38.33 -9.49
N ALA A 149 10.45 -38.70 -10.70
CA ALA A 149 10.50 -37.83 -11.89
C ALA A 149 9.54 -36.65 -11.75
N HIS A 150 8.34 -36.88 -11.22
CA HIS A 150 7.37 -35.81 -10.95
C HIS A 150 7.89 -34.81 -9.92
N LEU A 151 8.41 -35.30 -8.79
CA LEU A 151 8.96 -34.47 -7.72
C LEU A 151 10.18 -33.68 -8.20
N TRP A 152 11.08 -34.32 -8.96
CA TRP A 152 12.26 -33.65 -9.51
C TRP A 152 11.87 -32.54 -10.50
N LEU A 153 10.93 -32.79 -11.41
CA LEU A 153 10.44 -31.77 -12.35
C LEU A 153 9.76 -30.61 -11.62
N MET A 154 8.97 -30.89 -10.56
CA MET A 154 8.38 -29.84 -9.72
C MET A 154 9.45 -28.99 -9.03
N VAL A 155 10.49 -29.61 -8.46
CA VAL A 155 11.62 -28.90 -7.85
C VAL A 155 12.32 -28.03 -8.87
N LYS A 156 12.57 -28.52 -10.09
CA LYS A 156 13.18 -27.72 -11.17
C LYS A 156 12.34 -26.54 -11.63
N LYS A 157 11.04 -26.72 -11.77
CA LYS A 157 10.12 -25.62 -12.08
C LYS A 157 10.13 -24.56 -10.98
N GLN A 158 10.11 -24.99 -9.71
CA GLN A 158 10.17 -24.09 -8.57
C GLN A 158 11.51 -23.35 -8.50
N GLU A 159 12.63 -24.02 -8.75
CA GLU A 159 13.97 -23.42 -8.83
C GLU A 159 14.04 -22.35 -9.92
N HIS A 160 13.52 -22.65 -11.12
CA HIS A 160 13.45 -21.68 -12.22
C HIS A 160 12.62 -20.43 -11.86
N LEU A 161 11.45 -20.62 -11.24
CA LEU A 161 10.61 -19.51 -10.78
C LEU A 161 11.30 -18.69 -9.68
N ASN A 162 11.97 -19.34 -8.73
CA ASN A 162 12.72 -18.67 -7.67
C ASN A 162 13.86 -17.82 -8.23
N ASN A 163 14.60 -18.34 -9.22
CA ASN A 163 15.67 -17.59 -9.90
C ASN A 163 15.10 -16.36 -10.62
N ARG A 164 14.02 -16.54 -11.39
CA ARG A 164 13.36 -15.42 -12.07
C ARG A 164 12.83 -14.37 -11.09
N LEU A 165 12.29 -14.79 -9.94
CA LEU A 165 11.85 -13.88 -8.89
C LEU A 165 13.05 -13.12 -8.28
N MET A 166 14.16 -13.82 -8.03
CA MET A 166 15.38 -13.21 -7.51
C MET A 166 15.93 -12.15 -8.48
N ASP A 167 15.95 -12.45 -9.78
CA ASP A 167 16.38 -11.50 -10.81
C ASP A 167 15.49 -10.24 -10.82
N LEU A 168 14.17 -10.41 -10.74
CA LEU A 168 13.22 -9.29 -10.65
C LEU A 168 13.43 -8.46 -9.37
N VAL A 169 13.69 -9.11 -8.24
CA VAL A 169 13.99 -8.42 -6.97
C VAL A 169 15.28 -7.61 -7.09
N VAL A 170 16.33 -8.17 -7.68
CA VAL A 170 17.61 -7.47 -7.90
C VAL A 170 17.44 -6.28 -8.83
N GLN A 171 16.72 -6.44 -9.95
CA GLN A 171 16.42 -5.34 -10.87
C GLN A 171 15.61 -4.23 -10.19
N THR A 172 14.57 -4.60 -9.44
CA THR A 172 13.73 -3.65 -8.70
C THR A 172 14.56 -2.89 -7.67
N LYS A 173 15.45 -3.58 -6.95
CA LYS A 173 16.36 -2.93 -5.98
C LYS A 173 17.26 -1.89 -6.67
N LYS A 174 17.84 -2.23 -7.81
CA LYS A 174 18.66 -1.30 -8.61
C LYS A 174 17.86 -0.07 -9.05
N HIS A 175 16.61 -0.24 -9.47
CA HIS A 175 15.74 0.89 -9.82
C HIS A 175 15.44 1.78 -8.62
N VAL A 176 15.20 1.20 -7.44
CA VAL A 176 14.99 1.97 -6.21
C VAL A 176 16.22 2.78 -5.84
N GLU A 177 17.41 2.20 -5.92
CA GLU A 177 18.68 2.90 -5.66
C GLU A 177 18.88 4.08 -6.61
N ILE A 178 18.61 3.91 -7.91
CA ILE A 178 18.68 5.01 -8.90
C ILE A 178 17.70 6.13 -8.55
N LEU A 179 16.44 5.78 -8.21
CA LEU A 179 15.44 6.78 -7.83
C LEU A 179 15.84 7.53 -6.55
N GLN A 180 16.45 6.85 -5.59
CA GLN A 180 16.96 7.48 -4.37
C GLN A 180 18.08 8.47 -4.66
N ASN A 181 19.04 8.09 -5.52
CA ASN A 181 20.13 8.98 -5.92
C ASN A 181 19.60 10.22 -6.66
N ASN A 182 18.71 10.04 -7.63
CA ASN A 182 18.09 11.15 -8.36
C ASN A 182 17.31 12.09 -7.42
N MET A 183 16.65 11.54 -6.40
CA MET A 183 15.92 12.34 -5.41
C MET A 183 16.89 13.19 -4.56
N GLU A 184 18.03 12.64 -4.16
CA GLU A 184 19.03 13.39 -3.38
C GLU A 184 19.73 14.44 -4.24
N GLU A 185 20.05 14.13 -5.50
CA GLU A 185 20.57 15.10 -6.48
C GLU A 185 19.60 16.27 -6.70
N ALA A 186 18.32 15.99 -6.91
CA ALA A 186 17.30 17.01 -7.09
C ALA A 186 17.16 17.91 -5.83
N LYS A 187 17.27 17.31 -4.63
CA LYS A 187 17.25 18.04 -3.37
C LYS A 187 18.48 18.94 -3.21
N ASN A 188 19.67 18.44 -3.56
CA ASN A 188 20.90 19.24 -3.51
C ASN A 188 20.86 20.41 -4.50
N SER A 189 20.43 20.15 -5.74
CA SER A 189 20.23 21.20 -6.76
C SER A 189 19.22 22.24 -6.30
N LYS A 190 18.12 21.82 -5.64
CA LYS A 190 17.15 22.75 -5.06
C LYS A 190 17.78 23.66 -4.00
N ILE A 191 18.57 23.11 -3.08
CA ILE A 191 19.26 23.90 -2.05
C ILE A 191 20.25 24.90 -2.67
N GLU A 192 20.99 24.48 -3.69
CA GLU A 192 21.91 25.37 -4.42
C GLU A 192 21.17 26.50 -5.15
N ASN A 193 20.06 26.17 -5.81
CA ASN A 193 19.21 27.16 -6.48
C ASN A 193 18.61 28.15 -5.46
N GLU A 194 18.16 27.68 -4.29
CA GLU A 194 17.65 28.55 -3.22
C GLU A 194 18.73 29.52 -2.71
N ARG A 195 19.97 29.05 -2.52
CA ARG A 195 21.10 29.91 -2.15
C ARG A 195 21.43 30.93 -3.23
N THR A 196 21.47 30.50 -4.49
CA THR A 196 21.71 31.39 -5.63
C THR A 196 20.62 32.45 -5.75
N MET A 197 19.36 32.05 -5.59
CA MET A 197 18.23 32.99 -5.56
C MET A 197 18.37 34.02 -4.44
N GLU A 198 18.78 33.62 -3.25
CA GLU A 198 18.95 34.54 -2.13
C GLU A 198 20.08 35.56 -2.39
N SER A 199 21.19 35.11 -2.97
CA SER A 199 22.28 35.98 -3.41
C SER A 199 21.81 37.01 -4.47
N LEU A 200 21.05 36.55 -5.48
CA LEU A 200 20.51 37.43 -6.51
C LEU A 200 19.53 38.47 -5.94
N LYS A 201 18.66 38.07 -5.00
CA LYS A 201 17.77 39.03 -4.30
C LYS A 201 18.56 40.12 -3.58
N TYR A 202 19.65 39.75 -2.92
CA TYR A 202 20.52 40.71 -2.25
C TYR A 202 21.14 41.71 -3.24
N ILE A 203 21.67 41.21 -4.37
CA ILE A 203 22.24 42.06 -5.42
C ILE A 203 21.18 43.02 -5.98
N VAL A 204 19.99 42.52 -6.28
CA VAL A 204 18.87 43.35 -6.77
C VAL A 204 18.54 44.46 -5.77
N LYS A 205 18.49 44.15 -4.47
CA LYS A 205 18.25 45.17 -3.43
C LYS A 205 19.32 46.26 -3.44
N CYS A 206 20.60 45.89 -3.51
CA CYS A 206 21.70 46.86 -3.59
C CYS A 206 21.62 47.74 -4.86
N LEU A 207 21.21 47.16 -5.99
CA LEU A 207 21.03 47.91 -7.24
C LEU A 207 19.83 48.87 -7.15
N GLN A 208 18.72 48.45 -6.54
CA GLN A 208 17.55 49.29 -6.30
C GLN A 208 17.89 50.49 -5.41
N GLU A 209 18.65 50.28 -4.33
CA GLU A 209 19.12 51.36 -3.46
C GLU A 209 20.00 52.37 -4.22
N LYS A 210 20.95 51.88 -5.03
CA LYS A 210 21.79 52.75 -5.88
C LYS A 210 20.97 53.52 -6.93
N HIS A 211 19.99 52.86 -7.55
CA HIS A 211 19.11 53.50 -8.52
C HIS A 211 18.33 54.66 -7.90
N ALA A 212 17.74 54.44 -6.72
CA ALA A 212 17.01 55.48 -6.00
C ALA A 212 17.91 56.68 -5.65
N THR A 213 19.16 56.44 -5.22
CA THR A 213 20.13 57.52 -4.97
C THR A 213 20.47 58.30 -6.25
N LEU A 214 20.61 57.62 -7.39
CA LEU A 214 20.87 58.28 -8.66
C LEU A 214 19.67 59.11 -9.13
N GLU A 215 18.45 58.61 -8.97
CA GLU A 215 17.22 59.35 -9.27
C GLU A 215 17.13 60.64 -8.45
N GLU A 216 17.41 60.57 -7.14
CA GLU A 216 17.46 61.75 -6.27
C GLU A 216 18.52 62.76 -6.73
N GLN A 217 19.72 62.29 -7.09
CA GLN A 217 20.77 63.17 -7.62
C GLN A 217 20.37 63.85 -8.93
N ILE A 218 19.71 63.13 -9.84
CA ILE A 218 19.21 63.69 -11.10
C ILE A 218 18.15 64.76 -10.83
N GLU A 219 17.22 64.51 -9.91
CA GLU A 219 16.17 65.46 -9.54
C GLU A 219 16.78 66.76 -8.99
N ILE A 220 17.78 66.65 -8.11
CA ILE A 220 18.53 67.80 -7.57
C ILE A 220 19.22 68.57 -8.70
N LEU A 221 19.96 67.89 -9.58
CA LEU A 221 20.67 68.55 -10.69
C LEU A 221 19.72 69.27 -11.63
N THR A 222 18.59 68.64 -11.97
CA THR A 222 17.54 69.22 -12.82
C THR A 222 16.93 70.47 -12.18
N ALA A 223 16.72 70.46 -10.86
CA ALA A 223 16.22 71.61 -10.11
C ALA A 223 17.22 72.77 -10.01
N VAL A 224 18.53 72.49 -10.09
CA VAL A 224 19.58 73.52 -10.13
C VAL A 224 19.71 74.14 -11.53
N GLU A 225 19.66 73.35 -12.60
CA GLU A 225 19.76 73.85 -13.98
C GLU A 225 18.55 74.71 -14.40
N THR A 226 17.41 74.55 -13.75
CA THR A 226 16.17 75.29 -14.05
C THR A 226 16.05 76.65 -13.32
N ARG A 227 17.02 77.02 -12.48
CA ARG A 227 17.10 78.30 -11.76
C ARG A 227 18.07 79.27 -12.41
#